data_AF-A0A7C4IBH2-F1
#
_entry.id   AF-A0A7C4IBH2-F1
#
_cell.length_a   1.000
_cell.length_b   1.000
_cell.length_c   1.000
_cell.angle_alpha   90.00
_cell.angle_beta   90.00
_cell.angle_gamma   90.00
#
_symmetry.space_group_name_H-M   'P 1'
#
loop_
_entity.id
_entity.type
_entity.pdbx_description
1 polymer ?
#
loop_
_entity_poly.entity_id
_entity_poly.type
_entity_poly.pdbx_seq_one_letter_code
_entity_poly.pdbx_strand_id
1 'polypeptide(L)'
;MDLKHHFLIAMPNMVDPNFAGTVVYICEHNDKTALGLVINRPTDLTLEKLFDKIDLKLEISPWKDEPVFFGGPVQTERGFVLHQPPGNYGSSLHVSDDIALTTSKDVLEALAEGSGPRRLLVTLGYAGWGAGQLENEIAHNAWLTVPA
;
A
#
# COMPACT_ATOMS: atom_id res chain seq x y z
N MET A 1 -19.99 -4.74 6.88
CA MET A 1 -19.16 -3.81 7.68
C MET A 1 -18.25 -3.12 6.69
N ASP A 2 -18.19 -1.78 6.63
CA ASP A 2 -17.25 -1.12 5.72
C ASP A 2 -15.94 -0.84 6.46
N LEU A 3 -14.85 -1.46 6.01
CA LEU A 3 -13.52 -1.34 6.62
C LEU A 3 -12.61 -0.47 5.76
N LYS A 4 -13.15 0.22 4.75
CA LYS A 4 -12.39 1.18 3.97
C LYS A 4 -11.82 2.25 4.91
N HIS A 5 -10.59 2.69 4.64
CA HIS A 5 -9.90 3.68 5.47
C HIS A 5 -9.74 3.25 6.94
N HIS A 6 -9.43 1.98 7.16
CA HIS A 6 -9.06 1.43 8.48
C HIS A 6 -7.67 0.80 8.44
N PHE A 7 -7.06 0.73 9.62
CA PHE A 7 -5.89 -0.10 9.88
C PHE A 7 -6.32 -1.44 10.48
N LEU A 8 -5.78 -2.51 9.92
CA LEU A 8 -5.76 -3.84 10.52
C LEU A 8 -4.42 -4.03 11.21
N ILE A 9 -4.45 -4.31 12.50
CA ILE A 9 -3.27 -4.60 13.31
C ILE A 9 -3.25 -6.10 13.55
N ALA A 10 -2.19 -6.77 13.10
CA ALA A 10 -2.04 -8.19 13.31
C ALA A 10 -1.89 -8.51 14.80
N MET A 11 -2.68 -9.46 15.28
CA MET A 11 -2.58 -9.93 16.66
C MET A 11 -1.31 -10.80 16.85
N PRO A 12 -0.75 -10.88 18.07
CA PRO A 12 0.46 -11.68 18.33
C PRO A 12 0.35 -13.17 17.99
N ASN A 13 -0.87 -13.70 17.93
CA ASN A 13 -1.19 -15.07 17.55
C ASN A 13 -1.28 -15.28 16.03
N MET A 14 -1.05 -14.24 15.22
CA MET A 14 -1.12 -14.32 13.76
C MET A 14 -0.09 -15.31 13.23
N VAL A 15 -0.59 -16.42 12.66
CA VAL A 15 0.23 -17.56 12.23
C VAL A 15 0.85 -17.32 10.86
N ASP A 16 0.24 -16.47 10.03
CA ASP A 16 0.75 -16.17 8.70
C ASP A 16 2.02 -15.29 8.80
N PRO A 17 3.19 -15.77 8.36
CA PRO A 17 4.44 -15.02 8.44
C PRO A 17 4.47 -13.76 7.55
N ASN A 18 3.57 -13.66 6.56
CA ASN A 18 3.43 -12.46 5.74
C ASN A 18 2.76 -11.32 6.53
N PHE A 19 1.94 -11.66 7.52
CA PHE A 19 1.12 -10.72 8.28
C PHE A 19 1.46 -10.64 9.77
N ALA A 20 2.25 -11.57 10.31
CA ALA A 20 2.67 -11.53 11.70
C ALA A 20 3.41 -10.21 12.03
N GLY A 21 2.87 -9.45 12.99
CA GLY A 21 3.42 -8.16 13.40
C GLY A 21 3.24 -7.03 12.38
N THR A 22 2.37 -7.20 11.38
CA THR A 22 2.13 -6.14 10.37
C THR A 22 0.94 -5.25 10.72
N VAL A 23 0.97 -4.05 10.15
CA VAL A 23 -0.14 -3.11 10.10
C VAL A 23 -0.54 -2.98 8.64
N VAL A 24 -1.81 -3.30 8.34
CA VAL A 24 -2.36 -3.25 6.98
C VAL A 24 -3.36 -2.13 6.87
N TYR A 25 -3.18 -1.24 5.90
CA TYR A 25 -4.12 -0.17 5.61
C TYR A 25 -5.10 -0.60 4.52
N ILE A 26 -6.40 -0.55 4.82
CA ILE A 26 -7.46 -0.99 3.91
C ILE A 26 -7.84 0.13 2.95
N CYS A 27 -7.51 -0.08 1.69
CA CYS A 27 -7.75 0.87 0.60
C CYS A 27 -9.12 0.64 -0.06
N GLU A 28 -9.55 -0.61 -0.15
CA GLU A 28 -10.85 -0.99 -0.70
C GLU A 28 -11.48 -2.09 0.15
N HIS A 29 -12.77 -1.96 0.43
CA HIS A 29 -13.57 -3.03 1.02
C HIS A 29 -14.93 -3.05 0.35
N ASN A 30 -15.31 -4.19 -0.20
CA ASN A 30 -16.63 -4.43 -0.77
C ASN A 30 -17.08 -5.85 -0.43
N ASP A 31 -18.35 -6.19 -0.70
CA ASP A 31 -18.92 -7.51 -0.35
C ASP A 31 -18.23 -8.71 -1.02
N LYS A 32 -17.37 -8.48 -2.02
CA LYS A 32 -16.69 -9.53 -2.79
C LYS A 32 -15.20 -9.61 -2.50
N THR A 33 -14.55 -8.49 -2.20
CA THR A 33 -13.11 -8.39 -2.06
C THR A 33 -12.71 -7.28 -1.08
N ALA A 34 -11.62 -7.49 -0.36
CA ALA A 34 -10.90 -6.43 0.33
C ALA A 34 -9.50 -6.28 -0.26
N LEU A 35 -9.02 -5.04 -0.33
CA LEU A 35 -7.65 -4.70 -0.72
C LEU A 35 -7.03 -3.85 0.39
N GLY A 36 -5.86 -4.28 0.85
CA GLY A 36 -5.05 -3.53 1.79
C GLY A 36 -3.57 -3.57 1.46
N LEU A 37 -2.82 -2.68 2.10
CA LEU A 37 -1.38 -2.54 1.93
C LEU A 37 -0.70 -2.60 3.28
N VAL A 38 0.27 -3.49 3.44
CA VAL A 38 1.13 -3.51 4.62
C VAL A 38 2.02 -2.26 4.60
N ILE A 39 1.97 -1.46 5.67
CA ILE A 39 2.65 -0.14 5.73
C ILE A 39 3.87 -0.10 6.65
N ASN A 40 4.12 -1.17 7.41
CA ASN A 40 5.17 -1.20 8.44
C ASN A 40 6.28 -2.22 8.18
N ARG A 41 6.40 -2.73 6.94
CA ARG A 41 7.38 -3.74 6.56
C ARG A 41 8.28 -3.24 5.43
N PRO A 42 9.38 -2.54 5.72
CA PRO A 42 10.34 -2.12 4.69
C PRO A 42 11.05 -3.33 4.07
N THR A 43 11.49 -3.19 2.82
CA THR A 43 12.28 -4.19 2.09
C THR A 43 13.70 -3.67 1.81
N ASP A 44 14.58 -4.54 1.33
CA ASP A 44 15.94 -4.16 0.86
C ASP A 44 15.95 -3.39 -0.48
N LEU A 45 14.78 -3.19 -1.10
CA LEU A 45 14.63 -2.42 -2.32
C LEU A 45 14.42 -0.95 -1.98
N THR A 46 15.22 -0.06 -2.57
CA THR A 46 15.04 1.39 -2.47
C THR A 46 14.24 1.93 -3.65
N LEU A 47 13.69 3.14 -3.52
CA LEU A 47 13.05 3.82 -4.64
C LEU A 47 14.00 3.98 -5.82
N GLU A 48 15.27 4.30 -5.60
CA GLU A 48 16.25 4.38 -6.69
C GLU A 48 16.30 3.09 -7.53
N LYS A 49 16.40 1.93 -6.89
CA LYS A 49 16.43 0.64 -7.60
C LYS A 49 15.10 0.31 -8.29
N LEU A 50 13.98 0.75 -7.72
CA LEU A 50 12.67 0.59 -8.35
C LEU A 50 12.58 1.43 -9.63
N PHE A 51 13.06 2.67 -9.59
CA PHE A 51 13.06 3.61 -10.71
C PHE A 51 13.99 3.16 -11.84
N ASP A 52 15.17 2.64 -11.50
CA ASP A 52 16.11 2.04 -12.46
C ASP A 52 15.46 0.90 -13.26
N LYS A 53 14.68 0.02 -12.59
CA LYS A 53 13.94 -1.06 -13.25
C LYS A 53 12.85 -0.60 -14.22
N ILE A 54 12.31 0.61 -14.03
CA ILE A 54 11.27 1.17 -14.90
C ILE A 54 11.83 2.23 -15.87
N ASP A 55 13.17 2.31 -16.01
CA ASP A 55 13.90 3.24 -16.88
C ASP A 55 13.60 4.72 -16.60
N LEU A 56 13.36 5.06 -15.33
CA LEU A 56 13.07 6.43 -14.91
C LEU A 56 14.25 7.03 -14.15
N LYS A 57 14.62 8.27 -14.51
CA LYS A 57 15.67 9.01 -13.81
C LYS A 57 15.05 9.83 -12.67
N LEU A 58 15.30 9.42 -11.43
CA LEU A 58 15.10 10.27 -10.25
C LEU A 58 16.17 11.37 -10.26
N GLU A 59 15.86 12.53 -10.84
CA GLU A 59 16.74 13.70 -10.78
C GLU A 59 16.70 14.38 -9.40
N ILE A 60 15.70 14.07 -8.56
CA ILE A 60 15.38 14.85 -7.35
C ILE A 60 15.64 14.03 -6.07
N SER A 61 16.38 14.65 -5.15
CA SER A 61 17.28 13.97 -4.22
C SER A 61 16.83 13.75 -2.75
N PRO A 62 15.55 13.85 -2.31
CA PRO A 62 15.19 13.42 -0.95
C PRO A 62 14.62 11.98 -0.86
N TRP A 63 14.19 11.36 -1.97
CA TRP A 63 13.47 10.07 -1.95
C TRP A 63 14.32 8.87 -2.40
N LYS A 64 15.55 9.07 -2.89
CA LYS A 64 16.36 7.99 -3.49
C LYS A 64 16.62 6.84 -2.51
N ASP A 65 16.93 7.20 -1.27
CA ASP A 65 17.25 6.27 -0.19
C ASP A 65 16.03 5.75 0.56
N GLU A 66 14.81 6.21 0.23
CA GLU A 66 13.60 5.72 0.89
C GLU A 66 13.36 4.25 0.53
N PRO A 67 13.08 3.40 1.53
CA PRO A 67 12.82 1.99 1.31
C PRO A 67 11.44 1.80 0.68
N VAL A 68 11.35 0.83 -0.21
CA VAL A 68 10.09 0.29 -0.70
C VAL A 68 9.55 -0.67 0.34
N PHE A 69 8.26 -0.59 0.61
CA PHE A 69 7.60 -1.43 1.59
C PHE A 69 7.03 -2.69 0.92
N PHE A 70 6.92 -3.77 1.68
CA PHE A 70 6.18 -4.94 1.26
C PHE A 70 4.70 -4.67 1.50
N GLY A 71 3.89 -4.57 0.45
CA GLY A 71 2.46 -4.27 0.55
C GLY A 71 1.59 -5.52 0.72
N GLY A 72 2.10 -6.69 0.33
CA GLY A 72 1.48 -7.98 0.59
C GLY A 72 1.91 -9.06 -0.41
N PRO A 73 1.44 -10.31 -0.22
CA PRO A 73 1.88 -11.46 -1.01
C PRO A 73 1.31 -11.50 -2.44
N VAL A 74 0.30 -10.67 -2.75
CA VAL A 74 -0.36 -10.68 -4.06
C VAL A 74 0.30 -9.67 -4.99
N GLN A 75 0.63 -10.08 -6.21
CA GLN A 75 1.25 -9.23 -7.23
C GLN A 75 2.50 -8.48 -6.73
N THR A 76 3.42 -9.18 -6.07
CA THR A 76 4.67 -8.62 -5.53
C THR A 76 5.58 -7.97 -6.59
N GLU A 77 5.35 -8.25 -7.87
CA GLU A 77 6.03 -7.62 -9.00
C GLU A 77 5.46 -6.25 -9.37
N ARG A 78 4.26 -5.90 -8.87
CA ARG A 78 3.60 -4.61 -9.13
C ARG A 78 3.82 -3.64 -7.97
N GLY A 79 4.17 -2.41 -8.33
CA GLY A 79 4.24 -1.28 -7.41
C GLY A 79 2.87 -0.65 -7.19
N PHE A 80 2.61 -0.33 -5.94
CA PHE A 80 1.44 0.39 -5.47
C PHE A 80 1.95 1.65 -4.76
N VAL A 81 1.39 2.80 -5.11
CA VAL A 81 1.82 4.09 -4.55
C VAL A 81 0.66 4.66 -3.78
N LEU A 82 0.77 4.69 -2.45
CA LEU A 82 -0.17 5.37 -1.58
C LEU A 82 0.33 6.80 -1.39
N HIS A 83 -0.49 7.81 -1.64
CA HIS A 83 -0.01 9.18 -1.58
C HIS A 83 -1.07 10.21 -1.17
N GLN A 84 -0.56 11.37 -0.72
CA GLN A 84 -1.32 12.54 -0.33
C GLN A 84 -0.66 13.83 -0.87
N PRO A 85 -1.41 14.72 -1.52
CA PRO A 85 -2.83 14.63 -1.87
C PRO A 85 -3.13 13.56 -2.93
N PRO A 86 -4.41 13.18 -3.16
CA PRO A 86 -4.80 12.09 -4.04
C PRO A 86 -4.54 12.34 -5.54
N GLY A 87 -4.28 13.59 -5.94
CA GLY A 87 -3.91 13.96 -7.32
C GLY A 87 -4.90 13.46 -8.38
N ASN A 88 -4.51 13.56 -9.65
CA ASN A 88 -5.22 12.97 -10.77
C ASN A 88 -4.22 12.15 -11.60
N TYR A 89 -3.98 10.92 -11.17
CA TYR A 89 -3.10 9.99 -11.87
C TYR A 89 -3.90 8.92 -12.61
N GLY A 90 -3.27 8.28 -13.60
CA GLY A 90 -3.85 7.10 -14.23
C GLY A 90 -4.08 5.99 -13.19
N SER A 91 -5.17 5.24 -13.33
CA SER A 91 -5.48 4.09 -12.46
C SER A 91 -5.31 4.39 -10.95
N SER A 92 -5.89 5.50 -10.51
CA SER A 92 -5.92 5.93 -9.11
C SER A 92 -7.25 5.57 -8.45
N LEU A 93 -7.16 4.94 -7.28
CA LEU A 93 -8.27 4.60 -6.40
C LEU A 93 -8.31 5.58 -5.23
N HIS A 94 -9.38 6.35 -5.12
CA HIS A 94 -9.60 7.26 -4.00
C HIS A 94 -10.03 6.48 -2.76
N VAL A 95 -9.18 6.45 -1.74
CA VAL A 95 -9.45 5.76 -0.47
C VAL A 95 -10.22 6.67 0.48
N SER A 96 -9.75 7.91 0.66
CA SER A 96 -10.42 8.97 1.42
C SER A 96 -10.25 10.32 0.70
N ASP A 97 -10.77 11.41 1.26
CA ASP A 97 -10.63 12.75 0.69
C ASP A 97 -9.17 13.19 0.51
N ASP A 98 -8.26 12.69 1.34
CA ASP A 98 -6.84 13.08 1.36
C ASP A 98 -5.89 11.98 0.86
N ILE A 99 -6.35 10.74 0.67
CA ILE A 99 -5.51 9.57 0.34
C ILE A 99 -5.99 8.91 -0.93
N ALA A 100 -5.08 8.72 -1.88
CA ALA A 100 -5.29 7.83 -3.02
C ALA A 100 -4.21 6.75 -3.13
N LEU A 101 -4.63 5.65 -3.73
CA LEU A 101 -3.79 4.53 -4.12
C LEU A 101 -3.68 4.50 -5.65
N THR A 102 -2.49 4.73 -6.17
CA THR A 102 -2.21 4.74 -7.60
C THR A 102 -1.37 3.52 -7.99
N THR A 103 -1.74 2.87 -9.09
CA THR A 103 -0.97 1.75 -9.68
C THR A 103 -0.26 2.11 -10.97
N SER A 104 -0.50 3.31 -11.51
CA SER A 104 0.19 3.78 -12.72
C SER A 104 1.58 4.33 -12.44
N LYS A 105 2.42 4.33 -13.48
CA LYS A 105 3.76 4.92 -13.43
C LYS A 105 3.75 6.45 -13.44
N ASP A 106 2.65 7.07 -13.85
CA ASP A 106 2.52 8.53 -13.94
C ASP A 106 2.81 9.24 -12.61
N VAL A 107 2.46 8.63 -11.47
CA VAL A 107 2.76 9.20 -10.14
C VAL A 107 4.26 9.14 -9.80
N LEU A 108 4.95 8.11 -10.27
CA LEU A 108 6.40 7.98 -10.12
C LEU A 108 7.12 8.95 -11.05
N GLU A 109 6.61 9.16 -12.26
CA GLU A 109 7.08 10.19 -13.19
C GLU A 109 6.93 11.59 -12.60
N ALA A 110 5.75 11.93 -12.07
CA ALA A 110 5.53 13.20 -11.38
C ALA A 110 6.48 13.37 -10.17
N LEU A 111 6.76 12.28 -9.44
CA LEU A 111 7.73 12.30 -8.35
C LEU A 111 9.16 12.57 -8.85
N ALA A 112 9.57 11.95 -9.96
CA ALA A 112 10.87 12.19 -10.58
C ALA A 112 11.02 13.63 -11.10
N GLU A 113 9.95 14.23 -11.61
CA GLU A 113 9.91 15.62 -12.08
C GLU A 113 9.78 16.66 -10.96
N GLY A 114 9.47 16.21 -9.72
CA GLY A 114 9.37 17.08 -8.55
C GLY A 114 8.01 17.73 -8.36
N SER A 115 7.06 17.37 -9.20
CA SER A 115 5.63 17.71 -9.10
C SER A 115 4.83 16.66 -8.32
N GLY A 116 5.53 15.67 -7.73
CA GLY A 116 4.93 14.58 -6.98
C GLY A 116 4.23 14.98 -5.67
N PRO A 117 3.46 14.05 -5.09
CA PRO A 117 2.73 14.29 -3.86
C PRO A 117 3.68 14.55 -2.69
N ARG A 118 3.21 15.32 -1.70
CA ARG A 118 4.03 15.72 -0.54
C ARG A 118 4.37 14.53 0.36
N ARG A 119 3.47 13.56 0.45
CA ARG A 119 3.66 12.31 1.16
C ARG A 119 3.35 11.16 0.23
N LEU A 120 4.22 10.18 0.21
CA LEU A 120 4.02 8.95 -0.53
C LEU A 120 4.61 7.77 0.23
N LEU A 121 4.03 6.60 0.01
CA LEU A 121 4.51 5.31 0.46
C LEU A 121 4.42 4.38 -0.75
N VAL A 122 5.57 3.86 -1.17
CA VAL A 122 5.59 2.88 -2.26
C VAL A 122 5.68 1.50 -1.67
N THR A 123 4.76 0.64 -2.08
CA THR A 123 4.71 -0.76 -1.67
C THR A 123 4.79 -1.68 -2.88
N LEU A 124 5.34 -2.87 -2.70
CA LEU A 124 5.30 -3.94 -3.69
C LEU A 124 4.28 -4.99 -3.30
N GLY A 125 3.37 -5.28 -4.23
CA GLY A 125 2.22 -6.13 -3.98
C GLY A 125 1.20 -5.51 -3.04
N TYR A 126 0.15 -6.27 -2.80
CA TYR A 126 -0.95 -5.92 -1.90
C TYR A 126 -1.44 -7.15 -1.14
N ALA A 127 -2.17 -6.91 -0.07
CA ALA A 127 -2.94 -7.91 0.65
C ALA A 127 -4.36 -7.92 0.10
N GLY A 128 -4.78 -9.06 -0.44
CA GLY A 128 -6.12 -9.25 -0.97
C GLY A 128 -6.88 -10.27 -0.13
N TRP A 129 -8.13 -9.97 0.19
CA TRP A 129 -9.05 -10.91 0.82
C TRP A 129 -10.21 -11.21 -0.11
N GLY A 130 -10.62 -12.48 -0.14
CA GLY A 130 -11.86 -12.89 -0.80
C GLY A 130 -13.11 -12.51 0.00
N ALA A 131 -14.28 -12.74 -0.60
CA ALA A 131 -15.58 -12.44 -0.01
C ALA A 131 -15.74 -13.07 1.38
N GLY A 132 -15.99 -12.25 2.40
CA GLY A 132 -16.18 -12.69 3.78
C GLY A 132 -14.93 -13.24 4.49
N GLN A 133 -13.78 -13.26 3.82
CA GLN A 133 -12.55 -13.80 4.40
C GLN A 133 -12.02 -12.89 5.51
N LEU A 134 -11.98 -11.58 5.26
CA LEU A 134 -11.48 -10.60 6.23
C LEU A 134 -12.36 -10.59 7.50
N GLU A 135 -13.68 -10.60 7.34
CA GLU A 135 -14.62 -10.65 8.46
C GLU A 135 -14.47 -11.93 9.28
N ASN A 136 -14.21 -13.05 8.60
CA ASN A 136 -13.95 -14.31 9.27
C ASN A 136 -12.63 -14.25 10.07
N GLU A 137 -11.57 -13.68 9.52
CA GLU A 137 -10.29 -13.50 10.22
C GLU A 137 -10.42 -12.57 11.44
N ILE A 138 -11.21 -11.49 11.32
CA ILE A 138 -11.53 -10.61 12.45
C ILE A 138 -12.32 -11.38 13.52
N ALA A 139 -13.32 -12.17 13.12
CA ALA A 139 -14.11 -13.00 14.05
C ALA A 139 -13.26 -14.05 14.78
N HIS A 140 -12.18 -14.51 14.17
CA HIS A 140 -11.20 -15.43 14.78
C HIS A 140 -10.09 -14.72 15.58
N ASN A 141 -10.21 -13.41 15.83
CA ASN A 141 -9.22 -12.59 16.55
C ASN A 141 -7.83 -12.59 15.89
N ALA A 142 -7.75 -12.71 14.56
CA ALA A 142 -6.50 -12.56 13.84
C ALA A 142 -6.08 -11.08 13.69
N TRP A 143 -7.07 -10.18 13.62
CA TRP A 143 -6.90 -8.75 13.39
C TRP A 143 -7.63 -7.91 14.42
N LEU A 144 -7.02 -6.80 14.82
CA LEU A 144 -7.69 -5.66 15.44
C LEU A 144 -7.93 -4.58 14.38
N THR A 145 -9.12 -4.00 14.34
CA THR A 145 -9.46 -2.92 13.41
C THR A 145 -9.49 -1.58 14.13
N VAL A 146 -8.87 -0.56 13.53
CA VAL A 146 -8.86 0.81 14.04
C VAL A 146 -9.10 1.79 12.88
N PRO A 147 -9.95 2.82 13.02
CA PRO A 147 -10.08 3.86 12.01
C PRO A 147 -8.74 4.56 11.73
N ALA A 148 -8.50 4.95 10.48
CA ALA A 148 -7.26 5.59 10.08
C ALA A 148 -7.18 7.09 10.39
#